data_AF-A0A435GLS6-F1
#
_entry.id   AF-A0A435GLS6-F1
#
_cell.length_a   1.000
_cell.length_b   1.000
_cell.length_c   1.000
_cell.angle_alpha   90.00
_cell.angle_beta   90.00
_cell.angle_gamma   90.00
#
_symmetry.space_group_name_H-M   'P 1'
#
loop_
_entity.id
_entity.type
_entity.pdbx_description
1 polymer ?
#
loop_
_entity_poly.entity_id
_entity_poly.type
_entity_poly.pdbx_seq_one_letter_code
_entity_poly.pdbx_strand_id
1 'polypeptide(L)' 'MTKVEQHDTDIRSRVLARIESKPEEVWTPGDFADLGARAAVDKTLQRLAAAGDLRRIDRGLYD' A
#
# COMPACT_ATOMS: atom_id res chain seq x y z
N MET A 1 11.13 -11.39 -18.41
CA MET A 1 10.04 -10.61 -17.77
C MET A 1 9.60 -11.38 -16.55
N THR A 2 9.99 -10.89 -15.38
CA THR A 2 10.13 -11.64 -14.13
C THR A 2 8.81 -11.66 -13.34
N LYS A 3 8.45 -12.83 -12.81
CA LYS A 3 7.26 -13.15 -11.98
C LYS A 3 6.99 -12.20 -10.79
N VAL A 4 7.94 -11.33 -10.46
CA VAL A 4 7.88 -10.34 -9.36
C VAL A 4 6.87 -9.22 -9.65
N GLU A 5 6.67 -8.80 -10.91
CA GLU A 5 5.76 -7.69 -11.23
C GLU A 5 4.27 -8.04 -11.04
N GLN A 6 3.90 -9.32 -11.23
CA GLN A 6 2.51 -9.75 -11.09
C GLN A 6 2.03 -9.70 -9.63
N HIS A 7 2.90 -10.06 -8.68
CA HIS A 7 2.56 -10.08 -7.26
C HIS A 7 2.48 -8.66 -6.67
N ASP A 8 3.37 -7.77 -7.11
CA ASP A 8 3.38 -6.36 -6.72
C ASP A 8 2.13 -5.61 -7.22
N THR A 9 1.65 -5.97 -8.42
CA THR A 9 0.41 -5.42 -8.99
C THR A 9 -0.83 -5.90 -8.21
N ASP A 10 -0.85 -7.15 -7.73
CA ASP A 10 -1.94 -7.69 -6.90
C ASP A 10 -2.02 -6.97 -5.55
N ILE A 11 -0.87 -6.83 -4.85
CA ILE A 11 -0.81 -6.12 -3.57
C ILE A 11 -1.28 -4.68 -3.75
N ARG A 12 -0.81 -3.96 -4.79
CA ARG A 12 -1.23 -2.58 -5.05
C ARG A 12 -2.75 -2.45 -5.17
N SER A 13 -3.36 -3.30 -5.99
CA SER A 13 -4.80 -3.25 -6.25
C SER A 13 -5.60 -3.49 -4.98
N ARG A 14 -5.16 -4.43 -4.14
CA ARG A 14 -5.81 -4.77 -2.86
C ARG A 14 -5.62 -3.70 -1.79
N VAL A 15 -4.48 -3.01 -1.77
CA VAL A 15 -4.23 -1.84 -0.90
C VAL A 15 -5.19 -0.71 -1.28
N LEU A 16 -5.23 -0.32 -2.56
CA LEU A 16 -6.09 0.77 -3.04
C LEU A 16 -7.57 0.50 -2.76
N ALA A 17 -8.06 -0.69 -3.09
CA ALA A 17 -9.44 -1.07 -2.84
C ALA A 17 -9.83 -0.97 -1.35
N ARG A 18 -8.88 -1.21 -0.44
CA ARG A 18 -9.14 -1.10 1.00
C ARG A 18 -9.18 0.35 1.47
N ILE A 19 -8.28 1.18 0.98
CA ILE A 19 -8.24 2.61 1.30
C ILE A 19 -9.51 3.29 0.77
N GLU A 20 -9.91 2.99 -0.47
CA GLU A 20 -11.15 3.49 -1.08
C GLU A 20 -12.41 3.07 -0.30
N SER A 21 -12.38 1.92 0.39
CA SER A 21 -13.51 1.47 1.21
C SER A 21 -13.70 2.28 2.50
N LYS A 22 -12.67 3.02 2.95
CA LYS A 22 -12.68 3.82 4.17
C LYS A 22 -11.78 5.08 4.03
N PRO A 23 -12.25 6.10 3.31
CA PRO A 23 -11.44 7.27 2.94
C PRO A 23 -11.08 8.21 4.12
N GLU A 24 -11.70 8.05 5.28
CA GLU A 24 -11.40 8.85 6.49
C GLU A 24 -10.42 8.14 7.45
N GLU A 25 -10.01 6.91 7.15
CA GLU A 25 -9.11 6.13 7.99
C GLU A 25 -7.64 6.43 7.69
N VAL A 26 -6.82 6.49 8.74
CA VAL A 26 -5.37 6.59 8.61
C VAL A 26 -4.79 5.19 8.65
N TRP A 27 -3.94 4.88 7.66
CA TRP A 27 -3.40 3.56 7.43
C TRP A 27 -1.95 3.43 7.87
N THR A 28 -1.64 2.30 8.48
CA THR A 28 -0.28 1.84 8.74
C THR A 28 0.04 0.63 7.86
N PRO A 29 1.33 0.30 7.65
CA PRO A 29 1.69 -0.96 6.98
C PRO A 29 1.15 -2.21 7.69
N GLY A 30 0.83 -2.13 8.99
CA GLY A 30 0.28 -3.25 9.75
C GLY A 30 -1.14 -3.63 9.30
N ASP A 31 -1.92 -2.66 8.82
CA ASP A 31 -3.30 -2.85 8.37
C ASP A 31 -3.40 -3.63 7.06
N PHE A 32 -2.26 -3.89 6.41
CA PHE A 32 -2.12 -4.67 5.19
C PHE A 32 -1.25 -5.91 5.37
N ALA A 33 -0.95 -6.31 6.62
CA ALA A 33 -0.11 -7.47 6.89
C ALA A 33 -0.70 -8.79 6.34
N ASP A 34 -2.01 -8.83 6.09
CA ASP A 34 -2.71 -9.92 5.42
C ASP A 34 -2.40 -10.03 3.91
N LEU A 35 -1.87 -8.96 3.30
CA LEU A 35 -1.60 -8.89 1.86
C LEU A 35 -0.21 -9.41 1.47
N GLY A 36 0.72 -9.57 2.43
CA GLY A 36 2.03 -10.14 2.17
C GLY A 36 3.11 -9.71 3.15
N ALA A 37 4.36 -9.95 2.77
CA ALA A 37 5.52 -9.59 3.59
C ALA A 37 5.60 -8.07 3.81
N ARG A 38 5.97 -7.66 5.03
CA ARG A 38 6.09 -6.25 5.43
C ARG A 38 6.89 -5.40 4.42
N ALA A 39 8.00 -5.92 3.91
CA ALA A 39 8.83 -5.22 2.94
C ALA A 39 8.12 -4.96 1.59
N ALA A 40 7.24 -5.87 1.15
CA ALA A 40 6.45 -5.68 -0.06
C ALA A 40 5.38 -4.60 0.14
N VAL A 41 4.63 -4.70 1.25
CA VAL A 41 3.63 -3.69 1.64
C VAL A 41 4.26 -2.30 1.77
N ASP A 42 5.38 -2.18 2.49
CA ASP A 42 6.09 -0.91 2.66
C ASP A 42 6.50 -0.32 1.30
N LYS A 43 7.01 -1.15 0.39
CA LYS A 43 7.40 -0.72 -0.96
C LYS A 43 6.21 -0.26 -1.79
N THR A 44 5.07 -0.94 -1.70
CA THR A 44 3.83 -0.55 -2.36
C THR A 44 3.33 0.79 -1.85
N LEU A 45 3.23 0.97 -0.52
CA LEU A 45 2.79 2.23 0.09
C LEU A 45 3.73 3.40 -0.27
N GLN A 46 5.04 3.17 -0.26
CA GLN A 46 6.02 4.19 -0.68
C GLN A 46 5.83 4.60 -2.14
N ARG A 47 5.54 3.65 -3.04
CA ARG A 47 5.31 3.94 -4.46
C ARG A 47 4.01 4.69 -4.71
N LEU A 48 2.93 4.29 -4.03
CA LEU A 48 1.64 5.00 -4.10
C LEU A 48 1.80 6.45 -3.62
N ALA A 49 2.50 6.65 -2.49
CA ALA A 49 2.78 8.00 -1.99
C ALA A 49 3.66 8.82 -2.95
N ALA A 50 4.68 8.19 -3.55
CA ALA A 50 5.53 8.85 -4.54
C ALA A 50 4.78 9.19 -5.85
N ALA A 51 3.75 8.43 -6.19
CA ALA A 51 2.88 8.67 -7.34
C ALA A 51 1.78 9.72 -7.08
N GLY A 52 1.55 10.09 -5.82
CA GLY A 52 0.46 10.98 -5.42
C GLY A 52 -0.89 10.29 -5.24
N ASP A 53 -0.93 8.96 -5.30
CA ASP A 53 -2.14 8.16 -5.06
C ASP A 53 -2.51 8.13 -3.57
N LEU A 54 -1.56 8.37 -2.67
CA LEU A 54 -1.72 8.46 -1.22
C LEU A 54 -0.92 9.62 -0.66
N ARG A 55 -1.34 10.20 0.47
CA ARG A 55 -0.52 11.16 1.21
C ARG A 55 0.15 10.45 2.39
N ARG A 56 1.41 10.80 2.64
CA ARG A 56 2.16 10.32 3.80
C ARG A 56 2.16 11.40 4.88
N ILE A 57 1.47 11.14 5.99
CA ILE A 57 1.33 12.08 7.11
C ILE A 57 2.60 12.06 7.97
N ASP A 58 3.14 10.86 8.23
CA ASP A 58 4.38 10.65 8.99
C ASP A 58 5.07 9.33 8.57
N ARG A 59 6.13 8.93 9.27
CA ARG A 59 6.81 7.65 9.06
C ARG A 59 5.90 6.47 9.39
N GLY A 60 5.30 5.91 8.35
CA GLY A 60 4.44 4.74 8.42
C GLY A 60 2.96 5.06 8.62
N LEU A 61 2.54 6.31 8.38
CA LEU A 61 1.15 6.76 8.43
C LEU A 61 0.75 7.36 7.09
N TYR A 62 -0.38 6.89 6.55
CA TYR A 62 -0.89 7.24 5.23
C TYR A 62 -2.39 7.58 5.27
N ASP A 63 -2.84 8.49 4.42
CA ASP A 63 -4.25 8.75 4.12
C ASP A 63 -4.49 8.94 2.60
#